data_AF-A0A379WTR5-F1
#
_entry.id   AF-A0A379WTR5-F1
#
_cell.length_a   1.000
_cell.length_b   1.000
_cell.length_c   1.000
_cell.angle_alpha   90.00
_cell.angle_beta   90.00
_cell.angle_gamma   90.00
#
_symmetry.space_group_name_H-M   'P 1'
#
loop_
_entity.id
_entity.type
_entity.pdbx_description
1 polymer ?
#
loop_
_entity_poly.entity_id
_entity_poly.type
_entity_poly.pdbx_seq_one_letter_code
_entity_poly.pdbx_strand_id
1 'polypeptide(L)'
;MLLAGDEFGRSQMGNNNGYCQDSEISWVHWDNLPETANALREFTRHLIQLRATQPLLRRESWRDGLEIRWFNAGGGAQQSEQWDEGSTIGVCISRPDLQPEAGIWHDALLLFNPFEGSVPFRIPMWGRRRLGT
;
A
#
# COMPACT_ATOMS: atom_id res chain seq x y z
N MET A 1 -8.01 8.77 3.19
CA MET A 1 -8.53 9.38 4.43
C MET A 1 -8.00 8.52 5.57
N LEU A 2 -7.56 9.14 6.67
CA LEU A 2 -7.14 8.44 7.88
C LEU A 2 -8.09 8.86 9.01
N LEU A 3 -8.48 7.92 9.87
CA LEU A 3 -9.26 8.23 11.07
C LEU A 3 -8.30 8.70 12.17
N ALA A 4 -8.67 9.75 12.89
CA ALA A 4 -7.82 10.30 13.95
C ALA A 4 -7.58 9.26 15.05
N GLY A 5 -6.31 9.00 15.35
CA GLY A 5 -5.87 8.02 16.34
C GLY A 5 -5.43 6.68 15.74
N ASP A 6 -5.73 6.38 14.47
CA ASP A 6 -5.21 5.18 13.80
C ASP A 6 -3.67 5.19 13.76
N GLU A 7 -3.07 6.39 13.66
CA GLU A 7 -1.62 6.57 13.60
C GLU A 7 -0.88 6.15 14.87
N PHE A 8 -1.58 5.95 15.99
CA PHE A 8 -0.99 5.44 17.24
C PHE A 8 -1.80 4.28 17.85
N GLY A 9 -2.72 3.67 17.09
CA GLY A 9 -3.44 2.47 17.50
C GLY A 9 -4.58 2.72 18.48
N ARG A 10 -5.31 3.84 18.32
CA ARG A 10 -6.55 4.12 19.07
C ARG A 10 -7.49 2.92 18.99
N SER A 11 -8.04 2.53 20.14
CA SER A 11 -8.98 1.42 20.25
C SER A 11 -10.28 1.88 20.90
N GLN A 12 -11.40 1.40 20.38
CA GLN A 12 -12.72 1.49 21.02
C GLN A 12 -13.09 0.17 21.72
N MET A 13 -12.10 -0.66 22.05
CA MET A 13 -12.24 -1.96 22.71
C MET A 13 -13.22 -2.90 21.99
N GLY A 14 -13.22 -2.86 20.65
CA GLY A 14 -14.09 -3.67 19.80
C GLY A 14 -15.48 -3.07 19.55
N ASN A 15 -15.82 -1.92 20.15
CA ASN A 15 -17.05 -1.21 19.82
C ASN A 15 -16.90 -0.53 18.45
N ASN A 16 -17.65 -1.00 17.46
CA ASN A 16 -17.68 -0.41 16.11
C ASN A 16 -18.79 0.66 15.93
N ASN A 17 -19.50 1.01 16.99
CA ASN A 17 -20.64 1.92 16.97
C ASN A 17 -20.69 2.84 18.22
N GLY A 18 -19.60 3.57 18.48
CA GLY A 18 -19.46 4.48 19.63
C GLY A 18 -20.28 5.79 19.56
N TYR A 19 -21.34 5.86 18.76
CA TYR A 19 -22.03 7.13 18.44
C TYR A 19 -22.66 7.84 19.66
N CYS A 20 -23.10 7.09 20.67
CA CYS A 20 -23.70 7.62 21.91
C CYS A 20 -22.72 7.63 23.10
N GLN A 21 -21.43 7.38 22.84
CA GLN A 21 -20.41 7.26 23.87
C GLN A 21 -19.63 8.57 23.96
N ASP A 22 -20.03 9.45 24.87
CA ASP A 22 -19.16 10.54 25.34
C ASP A 22 -18.41 10.08 26.60
N SER A 23 -17.40 9.26 26.38
CA SER A 23 -16.60 8.61 27.41
C SER A 23 -15.22 8.26 26.87
N GLU A 24 -14.36 7.70 27.72
CA GLU A 24 -13.00 7.26 27.41
C GLU A 24 -12.94 6.29 26.23
N ILE A 25 -14.02 5.58 25.90
CA ILE A 25 -14.10 4.69 24.72
C ILE A 25 -14.02 5.49 23.39
N SER A 26 -14.52 6.73 23.39
CA SER A 26 -14.58 7.57 22.19
C SER A 26 -13.55 8.70 22.18
N TRP A 27 -12.97 9.05 23.33
CA TRP A 27 -11.96 10.10 23.42
C TRP A 27 -10.64 9.71 22.73
N VAL A 28 -9.87 10.73 22.36
CA VAL A 28 -8.51 10.54 21.85
C VAL A 28 -7.54 10.69 23.02
N HIS A 29 -6.92 9.59 23.42
CA HIS A 29 -5.94 9.56 24.52
C HIS A 29 -4.55 9.85 23.98
N TRP A 30 -3.91 10.90 24.50
CA TRP A 30 -2.55 11.31 24.12
C TRP A 30 -1.47 10.84 25.12
N ASP A 31 -1.89 10.54 26.35
CA ASP A 31 -1.02 10.14 27.45
C ASP A 31 -0.97 8.62 27.61
N ASN A 32 0.08 8.10 28.26
CA ASN A 32 0.26 6.68 28.61
C ASN A 32 0.15 5.70 27.42
N LEU A 33 0.50 6.15 26.21
CA LEU A 33 0.52 5.31 25.02
C LEU A 33 1.62 4.23 25.12
N PRO A 34 1.37 3.03 24.58
CA PRO A 34 2.40 1.98 24.54
C PRO A 34 3.57 2.40 23.63
N GLU A 35 4.75 1.83 23.83
CA GLU A 35 5.93 2.13 23.01
C GLU A 35 5.69 1.91 21.50
N THR A 36 4.88 0.92 21.16
CA THR A 36 4.47 0.61 19.78
C THR A 36 3.71 1.76 19.10
N ALA A 37 3.05 2.64 19.86
CA ALA A 37 2.35 3.80 19.34
C ALA A 37 3.30 4.80 18.66
N ASN A 38 4.51 4.99 19.20
CA ASN A 38 5.52 5.83 18.58
C ASN A 38 5.99 5.24 17.25
N ALA A 39 6.28 3.94 17.22
CA ALA A 39 6.69 3.25 16.01
C ALA A 39 5.62 3.33 14.90
N LEU A 40 4.34 3.11 15.24
CA LEU A 40 3.24 3.21 14.28
C LEU A 40 3.05 4.65 13.77
N ARG A 41 3.23 5.65 14.63
CA ARG A 41 3.12 7.07 14.25
C ARG A 41 4.23 7.47 13.29
N GLU A 42 5.46 7.06 13.58
CA GLU A 42 6.61 7.31 12.70
C GLU A 42 6.46 6.60 11.35
N PHE A 43 5.98 5.36 11.37
CA PHE A 43 5.65 4.61 10.15
C PHE A 43 4.57 5.32 9.31
N THR A 44 3.47 5.73 9.95
CA THR A 44 2.38 6.47 9.31
C THR A 44 2.88 7.79 8.72
N ARG A 45 3.68 8.54 9.46
CA ARG A 45 4.32 9.79 9.01
C ARG A 45 5.17 9.56 7.76
N HIS A 46 5.99 8.51 7.77
CA HIS A 46 6.82 8.15 6.64
C HIS A 46 6.00 7.80 5.39
N LEU A 47 4.92 7.02 5.53
CA LEU A 47 4.04 6.68 4.41
C LEU A 47 3.31 7.89 3.82
N ILE A 48 2.85 8.82 4.67
CA ILE A 48 2.23 10.07 4.20
C ILE A 48 3.23 10.89 3.39
N GLN A 49 4.46 11.03 3.90
CA GLN A 49 5.53 11.74 3.20
C GLN A 49 5.88 11.05 1.88
N LEU A 50 6.00 9.72 1.86
CA LEU A 50 6.27 8.95 0.65
C LEU A 50 5.18 9.19 -0.39
N ARG A 51 3.91 9.05 -0.02
CA ARG A 51 2.78 9.30 -0.93
C ARG A 51 2.73 10.74 -1.44
N ALA A 52 3.08 11.71 -0.60
CA ALA A 52 3.07 13.13 -0.98
C ALA A 52 4.22 13.49 -1.94
N THR A 53 5.38 12.85 -1.77
CA THR A 53 6.60 13.14 -2.54
C THR A 53 6.71 12.34 -3.83
N GLN A 54 5.93 11.26 -4.00
CA GLN A 54 5.99 10.37 -5.16
C GLN A 54 4.75 10.53 -6.06
N PRO A 55 4.84 11.26 -7.20
CA PRO A 55 3.74 11.43 -8.16
C PRO A 55 3.11 10.12 -8.64
N LEU A 56 3.91 9.05 -8.78
CA LEU A 56 3.43 7.71 -9.14
C LEU A 56 2.33 7.19 -8.18
N LEU A 57 2.35 7.62 -6.91
CA LEU A 57 1.37 7.26 -5.87
C LEU A 57 0.24 8.29 -5.71
N ARG A 58 0.28 9.38 -6.48
CA ARG A 58 -0.67 10.50 -6.42
C ARG A 58 -1.11 10.90 -7.82
N ARG A 59 -1.95 10.06 -8.41
CA ARG A 59 -2.55 10.27 -9.72
C ARG A 59 -3.53 11.43 -9.73
N GLU A 60 -3.34 12.38 -10.65
CA GLU A 60 -4.26 13.52 -10.86
C GLU A 60 -5.25 13.30 -12.01
N SER A 61 -4.93 12.39 -12.95
CA SER A 61 -5.75 12.11 -14.14
C SER A 61 -5.66 10.65 -14.55
N TRP A 62 -6.77 10.07 -15.02
CA TRP A 62 -6.81 8.73 -15.60
C TRP A 62 -6.15 8.62 -16.98
N ARG A 63 -5.71 9.75 -17.56
CA ARG A 63 -5.09 9.83 -18.91
C ARG A 63 -3.60 10.17 -18.85
N ASP A 64 -2.99 9.99 -17.70
CA ASP A 64 -1.61 10.33 -17.41
C ASP A 64 -0.58 9.31 -17.92
N GLY A 65 -1.02 8.24 -18.61
CA GLY A 65 -0.12 7.21 -19.13
C GLY A 65 0.33 6.19 -18.09
N LEU A 66 -0.30 6.13 -16.91
CA LEU A 66 -0.04 5.08 -15.91
C LEU A 66 -0.35 3.70 -16.49
N GLU A 67 0.68 2.86 -16.61
CA GLU A 67 0.54 1.46 -16.94
C GLU A 67 0.35 0.64 -15.67
N ILE A 68 -0.64 -0.26 -15.66
CA ILE A 68 -0.90 -1.16 -14.55
C ILE A 68 -0.78 -2.59 -15.06
N ARG A 69 0.04 -3.41 -14.39
CA ARG A 69 0.21 -4.84 -14.69
C ARG A 69 -0.05 -5.64 -13.42
N TRP A 70 -0.91 -6.66 -13.53
CA TRP A 70 -1.28 -7.52 -12.42
C TRP A 70 -0.59 -8.88 -12.53
N PHE A 71 -0.06 -9.38 -11.42
CA PHE A 71 0.71 -10.62 -11.34
C PHE A 71 0.13 -11.56 -10.29
N ASN A 72 0.19 -12.86 -10.57
CA ASN A 72 0.03 -13.88 -9.55
C ASN A 72 1.34 -14.08 -8.77
N ALA A 73 1.28 -14.83 -7.67
CA ALA A 73 2.48 -15.15 -6.86
C ALA A 73 3.59 -15.87 -7.65
N GLY A 74 3.24 -16.57 -8.73
CA GLY A 74 4.19 -17.23 -9.64
C GLY A 74 4.95 -16.27 -10.57
N GLY A 75 4.65 -14.96 -10.54
CA GLY A 75 5.27 -13.95 -11.40
C GLY A 75 4.71 -13.91 -12.83
N GLY A 76 3.66 -14.70 -13.12
CA GLY A 76 2.91 -14.61 -14.36
C GLY A 76 1.78 -13.59 -14.25
N ALA A 77 1.12 -13.28 -15.37
CA ALA A 77 -0.06 -12.42 -15.36
C ALA A 77 -1.16 -13.03 -14.48
N GLN A 78 -1.87 -12.20 -13.73
CA GLN A 78 -3.06 -12.61 -12.98
C GLN A 78 -4.15 -13.01 -13.98
N GLN A 79 -4.62 -14.26 -13.90
CA GLN A 79 -5.66 -14.81 -14.78
C GLN A 79 -7.05 -14.49 -14.26
N SER A 80 -8.06 -14.56 -15.14
CA SER A 80 -9.45 -14.23 -14.83
C SER A 80 -10.00 -14.99 -13.62
N GLU A 81 -9.75 -16.30 -13.57
CA GLU A 81 -10.26 -17.20 -12.52
C GLU A 81 -9.66 -16.87 -11.15
N GLN A 82 -8.42 -16.38 -11.11
CA GLN A 82 -7.68 -16.09 -9.89
C GLN A 82 -8.22 -14.85 -9.14
N TRP A 83 -9.01 -14.01 -9.81
CA TRP A 83 -9.64 -12.84 -9.19
C TRP A 83 -10.76 -13.22 -8.22
N ASP A 84 -11.49 -14.30 -8.52
CA ASP A 84 -12.63 -14.74 -7.72
C ASP A 84 -12.23 -15.64 -6.54
N GLU A 85 -10.98 -16.10 -6.51
CA GLU A 85 -10.47 -17.08 -5.55
C GLU A 85 -9.88 -16.45 -4.26
N GLY A 86 -9.88 -15.11 -4.13
CA GLY A 86 -9.25 -14.44 -2.99
C GLY A 86 -7.72 -14.63 -2.95
N SER A 87 -7.11 -14.77 -4.12
CA SER A 87 -5.69 -15.12 -4.25
C SER A 87 -4.74 -13.96 -3.91
N THR A 88 -3.48 -14.31 -3.71
CA THR A 88 -2.37 -13.37 -3.58
C THR A 88 -2.19 -12.56 -4.87
N ILE A 89 -1.99 -11.24 -4.74
CA ILE A 89 -1.93 -10.33 -5.89
C ILE A 89 -0.64 -9.51 -5.86
N GLY A 90 0.05 -9.44 -6.99
CA GLY A 90 1.08 -8.45 -7.27
C GLY A 90 0.55 -7.39 -8.24
N VAL A 91 0.90 -6.12 -8.02
CA VAL A 91 0.59 -5.03 -8.95
C VAL A 91 1.84 -4.21 -9.22
N CYS A 92 2.17 -4.05 -10.49
CA CYS A 92 3.17 -3.11 -10.96
C CYS A 92 2.47 -1.90 -11.54
N ILE A 93 2.85 -0.73 -11.06
CA ILE A 93 2.45 0.56 -11.64
C ILE A 93 3.68 1.22 -12.24
N SER A 94 3.54 1.76 -13.45
CA SER A 94 4.65 2.35 -14.21
C SER A 94 4.25 3.64 -14.90
N ARG A 95 5.15 4.62 -14.87
CA ARG A 95 5.06 5.92 -15.56
C ARG A 95 6.41 6.23 -16.19
N PRO A 96 6.67 5.73 -17.42
CA PRO A 96 7.96 5.91 -18.08
C PRO A 96 8.37 7.38 -18.26
N ASP A 97 7.41 8.29 -18.34
CA ASP A 97 7.63 9.73 -18.45
C ASP A 97 8.26 10.36 -17.19
N LEU A 98 8.13 9.71 -16.02
CA LEU A 98 8.78 10.17 -14.77
C LEU A 98 10.25 9.71 -14.67
N GLN A 99 10.71 8.82 -15.54
CA GLN A 99 12.08 8.27 -15.49
C GLN A 99 13.20 9.33 -15.48
N PRO A 100 13.10 10.46 -16.19
CA PRO A 100 14.15 11.50 -16.18
C PRO A 100 14.26 12.26 -14.85
N GLU A 101 13.24 12.21 -13.98
CA GLU A 101 13.18 12.99 -12.74
C GLU A 101 13.92 12.30 -11.60
N ALA A 102 15.05 12.88 -11.17
CA ALA A 102 15.85 12.32 -10.09
C ALA A 102 15.08 12.28 -8.75
N GLY A 103 15.09 11.12 -8.09
CA GLY A 103 14.40 10.91 -6.82
C GLY A 103 12.89 10.63 -6.93
N ILE A 104 12.35 10.64 -8.16
CA ILE A 104 10.96 10.26 -8.45
C ILE A 104 10.88 8.83 -8.94
N TRP A 105 9.94 8.08 -8.40
CA TRP A 105 9.69 6.71 -8.83
C TRP A 105 8.92 6.70 -10.16
N HIS A 106 9.41 5.89 -11.10
CA HIS A 106 8.74 5.61 -12.37
C HIS A 106 8.20 4.18 -12.45
N ASP A 107 8.66 3.29 -11.57
CA ASP A 107 8.16 1.92 -11.43
C ASP A 107 8.00 1.57 -9.95
N ALA A 108 6.89 0.92 -9.60
CA ALA A 108 6.69 0.35 -8.26
C ALA A 108 5.98 -1.00 -8.36
N LEU A 109 6.47 -2.00 -7.61
CA LEU A 109 5.82 -3.30 -7.40
C LEU A 109 5.27 -3.36 -5.98
N LEU A 110 3.97 -3.62 -5.87
CA LEU A 110 3.31 -3.89 -4.60
C LEU A 110 2.84 -5.35 -4.59
N LEU A 111 3.12 -6.06 -3.50
CA LEU A 111 2.80 -7.47 -3.32
C LEU A 111 1.88 -7.61 -2.09
N PHE A 112 0.70 -8.20 -2.30
CA PHE A 112 -0.32 -8.36 -1.26
C PHE A 112 -0.54 -9.84 -0.99
N ASN A 113 -0.25 -10.26 0.23
CA ASN A 113 -0.50 -11.62 0.72
C ASN A 113 -1.64 -11.59 1.75
N PRO A 114 -2.86 -12.06 1.40
CA PRO A 114 -3.99 -12.07 2.32
C PRO A 114 -4.05 -13.33 3.20
N PHE A 115 -3.20 -14.32 2.96
CA PHE A 115 -3.25 -15.61 3.67
C PHE A 115 -2.53 -15.55 5.02
N GLU A 116 -3.02 -16.36 5.96
CA GLU A 116 -2.31 -16.68 7.19
C GLU A 116 -1.09 -17.55 6.85
N GLY A 117 0.08 -16.93 6.75
CA GLY A 117 1.34 -17.61 6.45
C GLY A 117 2.17 -16.93 5.38
N SER A 118 3.31 -17.54 5.04
CA SER A 118 4.22 -17.02 4.00
C SER A 118 3.86 -17.57 2.63
N VAL A 119 3.71 -16.69 1.65
CA VAL A 119 3.54 -17.06 0.24
C VAL A 119 4.79 -16.63 -0.54
N PRO A 120 5.48 -17.55 -1.25
CA PRO A 120 6.62 -17.17 -2.06
C PRO A 120 6.16 -16.42 -3.31
N PHE A 121 6.70 -15.22 -3.50
CA PHE A 121 6.54 -14.47 -4.75
C PHE A 121 7.74 -14.66 -5.65
N ARG A 122 7.49 -15.02 -6.91
CA ARG A 122 8.50 -14.89 -7.96
C ARG A 122 8.39 -13.48 -8.54
N ILE A 123 9.45 -12.69 -8.39
CA ILE A 123 9.51 -11.36 -8.99
C ILE A 123 9.43 -11.52 -10.52
N PRO A 124 8.43 -10.91 -11.18
CA PRO A 124 8.31 -10.96 -12.63
C PRO A 124 9.50 -10.26 -13.29
N MET A 125 9.99 -10.81 -14.39
CA MET A 125 11.05 -10.15 -15.16
C MET A 125 10.43 -9.05 -16.02
N TRP A 126 10.67 -7.79 -15.66
CA TRP A 126 10.38 -6.65 -16.54
C TRP A 126 11.66 -6.23 -17.26
N GLY A 127 11.58 -6.02 -18.57
CA GLY A 127 12.50 -5.09 -19.23
C GLY A 127 13.98 -5.47 -19.34
N ARG A 128 14.42 -6.74 -19.17
CA ARG A 128 15.51 -7.20 -20.05
C ARG A 128 14.91 -7.21 -21.45
N ARG A 129 15.02 -6.09 -22.18
CA ARG A 129 15.16 -6.17 -23.64
C ARG A 129 16.08 -7.36 -23.86
N ARG A 130 15.64 -8.37 -24.62
CA ARG A 130 16.60 -9.26 -25.26
C ARG A 130 17.59 -8.31 -25.93
N LEU A 131 18.79 -8.20 -25.39
CA LEU A 131 19.91 -7.75 -26.19
C LEU A 131 19.99 -8.82 -27.27
N GLY A 132 19.33 -8.54 -28.39
CA GLY A 132 19.40 -9.38 -29.57
C GLY A 132 20.88 -9.43 -29.95
N THR A 133 21.44 -10.62 -29.89
CA THR A 133 22.48 -11.03 -30.83
C THR A 133 21.82 -11.48 -32.10
#